data_AF-Q9AJT3-F1
#
_entry.id   AF-Q9AJT3-F1
#
_cell.length_a   1.000
_cell.length_b   1.000
_cell.length_c   1.000
_cell.angle_alpha   90.00
_cell.angle_beta   90.00
_cell.angle_gamma   90.00
#
_symmetry.space_group_name_H-M   'P 1'
#
loop_
_entity.id
_entity.type
_entity.pdbx_description
1 polymer ?
#
loop_
_entity_poly.entity_id
_entity_poly.type
_entity_poly.pdbx_seq_one_letter_code
_entity_poly.pdbx_strand_id
1 'polypeptide(L)'
;MKKKLTSLALVGAFLGLSWYGNVQAQESSGNKIHFINVQEGGSDAIILESNGHFAMVDTGEDYDFPDGSDSRYPWREGIETSYKHVLTDRVFRRLKELSVQKLDFILVTHTHSDHIGNVDELLSTYPVDRVYLKKYSDSRITNSERLWDNLYGYDKVLQTATETGVSVIQNITQGDAHFQFGDMDIQLYNYENETDSSGELKKIWDDNSNSLISVVKVNGKKIYLGGDLDNVHGAEDKYGPLIGKVDLMKFNHHHDTNKSNTKDFIKNLSPSLIVQTSDSLPWKNGVDSEYVNWLKERGIERINAASKDYDATVFDIRKDGFVNISTSYKPIPSFQAGWHKSAYGNWWYQAPDSTGEYAVGWNEIEGEWYYFNQTGILLQNQWKKWNNHWFYLTDSGASAKNWKKIDGIWYYFNKENQMEIGWVQDKEQWYYLDVDGSMKTGWLQYMGQWYYFAPSGEMKMGWVKDKETWYYMDSTGVMKTGEIEVAGQHYYLEDSGAMKQGWHKKANDWYFYKTDGSRAVGWIKDKDKWYFLKENGQLLVNGKTPEGYTVDSSGAWLVDVSIEKSATIKTTSHSEIKESKEVVKKDLENKETSQHESVTNFSTSQDLTSSTSQSSETSVNKSESEQ
;
A
#
# COMPACT_ATOMS: atom_id res chain seq x y z
N MET A 1 88.19 21.54 3.41
CA MET A 1 89.15 22.66 3.23
C MET A 1 88.68 23.86 4.07
N LYS A 2 89.50 24.93 4.16
CA LYS A 2 89.20 26.28 4.74
C LYS A 2 87.82 26.82 4.27
N LYS A 3 87.05 27.69 4.96
CA LYS A 3 87.16 28.59 6.16
C LYS A 3 85.86 28.44 7.01
N LYS A 4 85.80 28.58 8.34
CA LYS A 4 86.07 29.69 9.32
C LYS A 4 84.92 30.71 9.47
N LEU A 5 84.59 31.03 10.74
CA LEU A 5 83.47 31.87 11.24
C LEU A 5 83.50 33.35 10.81
N THR A 6 82.34 34.01 10.90
CA THR A 6 82.19 35.28 11.66
C THR A 6 80.78 35.40 12.25
N SER A 7 80.68 35.84 13.50
CA SER A 7 79.46 36.32 14.15
C SER A 7 79.49 37.85 14.25
N LEU A 8 78.33 38.49 14.38
CA LEU A 8 78.22 39.91 14.76
C LEU A 8 76.90 40.14 15.53
N ALA A 9 76.91 41.07 16.48
CA ALA A 9 75.74 41.42 17.29
C ALA A 9 75.73 42.92 17.63
N LEU A 10 74.55 43.53 17.59
CA LEU A 10 74.16 44.84 18.14
C LEU A 10 72.63 44.73 18.33
N VAL A 11 72.06 44.68 19.53
CA VAL A 11 71.90 45.73 20.56
C VAL A 11 70.98 46.87 20.12
N GLY A 12 69.81 46.95 20.78
CA GLY A 12 69.23 48.24 21.20
C GLY A 12 67.93 48.72 20.55
N ALA A 13 66.78 48.42 21.16
CA ALA A 13 65.68 49.37 21.36
C ALA A 13 64.63 48.81 22.35
N PHE A 14 64.56 49.35 23.57
CA PHE A 14 63.38 49.18 24.44
C PHE A 14 62.38 50.29 24.10
N LEU A 15 61.19 49.93 23.61
CA LEU A 15 60.05 50.84 23.54
C LEU A 15 58.85 50.16 24.19
N GLY A 16 58.59 50.54 25.44
CA GLY A 16 57.37 50.15 26.14
C GLY A 16 56.19 50.93 25.58
N LEU A 17 55.34 50.27 24.78
CA LEU A 17 54.04 50.79 24.38
C LEU A 17 52.96 49.99 25.11
N SER A 18 52.39 50.60 26.14
CA SER A 18 51.25 50.07 26.87
C SER A 18 50.00 50.12 25.99
N TRP A 19 49.77 49.06 25.21
CA TRP A 19 48.42 48.82 24.70
C TRP A 19 47.55 48.37 25.86
N TYR A 20 46.51 49.17 26.14
CA TYR A 20 45.38 48.68 26.89
C TYR A 20 44.78 47.51 26.11
N GLY A 21 45.00 46.30 26.61
CA GLY A 21 44.16 45.18 26.25
C GLY A 21 42.76 45.51 26.74
N ASN A 22 41.94 46.10 25.88
CA ASN A 22 40.49 46.05 26.04
C ASN A 22 40.18 44.56 26.21
N VAL A 23 39.70 44.18 27.39
CA VAL A 23 39.02 42.90 27.57
C VAL A 23 37.74 43.06 26.76
N GLN A 24 37.84 42.71 25.48
CA GLN A 24 36.70 42.58 24.60
C GLN A 24 35.91 41.43 25.20
N ALA A 25 34.93 41.78 26.03
CA ALA A 25 34.06 40.83 26.67
C ALA A 25 33.52 39.93 25.57
N GLN A 26 33.76 38.63 25.71
CA GLN A 26 33.28 37.65 24.77
C GLN A 26 31.75 37.67 24.87
N GLU A 27 31.11 38.37 23.94
CA GLU A 27 29.67 38.25 23.73
C GLU A 27 29.39 36.75 23.55
N SER A 28 28.40 36.20 24.27
CA SER A 28 28.08 34.79 24.16
C SER A 28 27.78 34.46 22.69
N SER A 29 28.17 33.27 22.23
CA SER A 29 28.39 32.97 20.80
C SER A 29 27.13 32.96 19.90
N GLY A 30 26.03 33.48 20.40
CA GLY A 30 24.69 33.42 19.84
C GLY A 30 23.72 32.78 20.83
N ASN A 31 22.47 33.22 20.75
CA ASN A 31 21.32 32.46 21.23
C ASN A 31 20.38 32.34 20.03
N LYS A 32 20.22 31.14 19.50
CA LYS A 32 19.51 30.89 18.25
C LYS A 32 18.51 29.76 18.39
N ILE A 33 17.49 29.79 17.55
CA ILE A 33 16.57 28.68 17.32
C ILE A 33 16.51 28.37 15.83
N HIS A 34 16.65 27.09 15.50
CA HIS A 34 16.61 26.56 14.14
C HIS A 34 15.42 25.62 14.04
N PHE A 35 14.34 26.07 13.39
CA PHE A 35 13.29 25.16 12.95
C PHE A 35 13.78 24.51 11.66
N ILE A 36 14.03 23.20 11.65
CA ILE A 36 14.35 22.51 10.40
C ILE A 36 13.18 22.68 9.45
N ASN A 37 13.48 23.01 8.20
CA ASN A 37 12.47 23.25 7.18
C ASN A 37 11.96 21.93 6.64
N VAL A 38 10.65 21.77 6.51
CA VAL A 38 10.08 20.68 5.71
C VAL A 38 10.37 20.88 4.21
N GLN A 39 10.34 19.79 3.45
CA GLN A 39 10.23 19.86 1.99
C GLN A 39 8.79 20.18 1.57
N GLU A 40 7.84 19.46 2.15
CA GLU A 40 6.37 19.58 2.09
C GLU A 40 5.77 18.84 3.31
N GLY A 41 4.49 19.03 3.62
CA GLY A 41 3.83 18.33 4.73
C GLY A 41 4.00 19.02 6.09
N GLY A 42 4.24 18.24 7.15
CA GLY A 42 4.52 18.71 8.51
C GLY A 42 5.51 17.76 9.19
N SER A 43 6.45 18.32 9.97
CA SER A 43 7.39 17.57 10.81
C SER A 43 8.19 18.53 11.71
N ASP A 44 8.41 18.16 12.97
CA ASP A 44 9.14 18.97 13.95
C ASP A 44 10.56 18.44 14.19
N ALA A 45 11.57 19.21 13.78
CA ALA A 45 12.91 19.12 14.36
C ALA A 45 13.42 20.53 14.70
N ILE A 46 13.81 20.75 15.96
CA ILE A 46 14.17 22.10 16.43
C ILE A 46 15.48 22.07 17.20
N ILE A 47 16.53 22.69 16.63
CA ILE A 47 17.82 22.84 17.31
C ILE A 47 17.84 24.17 18.08
N LEU A 48 18.17 24.10 19.36
CA LEU A 48 18.49 25.25 20.20
C LEU A 48 20.02 25.40 20.24
N GLU A 49 20.52 26.61 19.95
CA GLU A 49 21.92 26.98 20.14
C GLU A 49 22.00 28.04 21.23
N SER A 50 22.81 27.81 22.27
CA SER A 50 23.04 28.81 23.33
C SER A 50 24.49 28.78 23.80
N ASN A 51 25.24 29.84 23.50
CA ASN A 51 26.60 30.05 24.02
C ASN A 51 27.57 28.85 23.79
N GLY A 52 27.41 28.16 22.65
CA GLY A 52 28.19 26.98 22.27
C GLY A 52 27.62 25.64 22.75
N HIS A 53 26.55 25.64 23.55
CA HIS A 53 25.75 24.47 23.86
C HIS A 53 24.71 24.24 22.75
N PHE A 54 24.39 22.97 22.49
CA PHE A 54 23.39 22.54 21.51
C PHE A 54 22.43 21.53 22.15
N ALA A 55 21.15 21.60 21.81
CA ALA A 55 20.12 20.67 22.24
C ALA A 55 19.00 20.61 21.19
N MET A 56 18.15 19.59 21.26
CA MET A 56 17.01 19.43 20.35
C MET A 56 15.67 19.31 21.08
N VAL A 57 14.63 19.91 20.47
CA VAL A 57 13.22 19.73 20.81
C VAL A 57 12.57 19.13 19.57
N ASP A 58 12.20 17.86 19.68
CA ASP A 58 11.91 16.95 18.57
C ASP A 58 13.03 16.86 17.52
N THR A 59 12.94 15.85 16.67
CA THR A 59 14.05 15.38 15.82
C THR A 59 13.68 15.17 14.36
N GLY A 60 12.39 15.22 14.03
CA GLY A 60 11.88 15.15 12.66
C GLY A 60 11.74 13.74 12.14
N GLU A 61 11.03 13.64 11.02
CA GLU A 61 10.75 12.39 10.30
C GLU A 61 12.04 11.72 9.79
N ASP A 62 12.09 10.39 9.83
CA ASP A 62 13.28 9.61 9.49
C ASP A 62 13.08 8.61 8.32
N TYR A 63 14.10 7.80 8.02
CA TYR A 63 14.10 6.88 6.87
C TYR A 63 13.67 5.44 7.24
N ASP A 64 13.70 5.10 8.53
CA ASP A 64 13.34 3.81 9.09
C ASP A 64 11.84 3.71 9.40
N PHE A 65 11.30 2.50 9.34
CA PHE A 65 9.88 2.24 9.60
C PHE A 65 9.64 0.74 9.78
N PRO A 66 8.63 0.33 10.57
CA PRO A 66 8.32 -1.08 10.75
C PRO A 66 7.58 -1.66 9.54
N ASP A 67 8.21 -2.59 8.83
CA ASP A 67 7.64 -3.26 7.63
C ASP A 67 6.61 -4.36 7.95
N GLY A 68 6.27 -4.54 9.22
CA GLY A 68 5.40 -5.61 9.72
C GLY A 68 6.05 -7.00 9.80
N SER A 69 7.37 -7.13 9.66
CA SER A 69 8.07 -8.40 9.87
C SER A 69 8.18 -8.80 11.35
N ASP A 70 8.29 -7.83 12.28
CA ASP A 70 8.08 -8.05 13.70
C ASP A 70 6.59 -7.81 14.05
N SER A 71 5.97 -8.84 14.64
CA SER A 71 4.59 -8.78 15.15
C SER A 71 4.34 -7.73 16.25
N ARG A 72 5.39 -7.21 16.90
CA ARG A 72 5.27 -6.11 17.87
C ARG A 72 5.01 -4.76 17.18
N TYR A 73 5.49 -4.61 15.95
CA TYR A 73 5.36 -3.40 15.15
C TYR A 73 4.72 -3.78 13.79
N PRO A 74 3.43 -4.16 13.78
CA PRO A 74 2.75 -4.55 12.55
C PRO A 74 2.64 -3.33 11.62
N TRP A 75 2.70 -3.57 10.30
CA TRP A 75 2.36 -2.52 9.33
C TRP A 75 0.92 -2.03 9.56
N ARG A 76 0.74 -0.70 9.57
CA ARG A 76 -0.54 0.00 9.70
C ARG A 76 -0.66 1.04 8.58
N GLU A 77 -1.89 1.29 8.13
CA GLU A 77 -2.15 2.32 7.12
C GLU A 77 -1.84 3.72 7.68
N GLY A 78 -1.06 4.52 6.95
CA GLY A 78 -0.62 5.85 7.36
C GLY A 78 0.75 5.92 8.05
N ILE A 79 1.47 4.80 8.22
CA ILE A 79 2.91 4.83 8.54
C ILE A 79 3.67 5.50 7.38
N GLU A 80 4.59 6.41 7.70
CA GLU A 80 5.29 7.18 6.68
C GLU A 80 6.38 6.35 5.97
N THR A 81 6.55 6.62 4.67
CA THR A 81 7.58 5.99 3.81
C THR A 81 8.09 6.96 2.72
N SER A 82 7.57 8.19 2.66
CA SER A 82 7.89 9.20 1.66
C SER A 82 9.15 9.98 2.00
N TYR A 83 10.18 9.85 1.16
CA TYR A 83 11.41 10.65 1.17
C TYR A 83 11.17 12.18 1.14
N LYS A 84 9.92 12.63 0.93
CA LYS A 84 9.51 14.04 0.93
C LYS A 84 9.14 14.56 2.31
N HIS A 85 8.86 13.71 3.28
CA HIS A 85 8.57 14.16 4.66
C HIS A 85 9.80 14.02 5.56
N VAL A 86 10.66 13.04 5.28
CA VAL A 86 11.96 12.81 5.95
C VAL A 86 12.79 14.09 6.13
N LEU A 87 13.22 14.34 7.36
CA LEU A 87 14.08 15.45 7.76
C LEU A 87 15.52 15.04 8.12
N THR A 88 15.83 13.74 8.26
CA THR A 88 17.17 13.21 8.60
C THR A 88 18.31 13.97 7.94
N ASP A 89 18.26 14.04 6.61
CA ASP A 89 19.30 14.65 5.79
C ASP A 89 19.56 16.12 6.17
N ARG A 90 18.51 16.85 6.52
CA ARG A 90 18.54 18.28 6.90
C ARG A 90 19.00 18.46 8.34
N VAL A 91 18.53 17.61 9.26
CA VAL A 91 18.94 17.56 10.67
C VAL A 91 20.44 17.33 10.78
N PHE A 92 20.96 16.24 10.21
CA PHE A 92 22.38 15.89 10.31
C PHE A 92 23.28 16.87 9.54
N ARG A 93 22.82 17.40 8.40
CA ARG A 93 23.52 18.45 7.65
C ARG A 93 23.63 19.76 8.46
N ARG A 94 22.57 20.16 9.17
CA ARG A 94 22.56 21.34 10.05
C ARG A 94 23.45 21.18 11.27
N LEU A 95 23.35 20.07 11.99
CA LEU A 95 24.22 19.77 13.15
C LEU A 95 25.70 19.75 12.74
N LYS A 96 26.01 19.18 11.57
CA LYS A 96 27.36 19.15 10.99
C LYS A 96 27.85 20.53 10.55
N GLU A 97 26.99 21.39 10.00
CA GLU A 97 27.37 22.77 9.68
C GLU A 97 27.66 23.59 10.95
N LEU A 98 26.83 23.44 11.98
CA LEU A 98 27.01 24.05 13.29
C LEU A 98 28.22 23.47 14.07
N SER A 99 28.87 22.44 13.54
CA SER A 99 30.02 21.76 14.15
C SER A 99 29.73 21.19 15.54
N VAL A 100 28.50 20.70 15.76
CA VAL A 100 28.04 20.14 17.03
C VAL A 100 28.95 18.98 17.47
N GLN A 101 29.34 18.98 18.75
CA GLN A 101 30.20 17.96 19.36
C GLN A 101 29.45 17.03 20.33
N LYS A 102 28.33 17.51 20.91
CA LYS A 102 27.40 16.79 21.77
C LYS A 102 26.05 17.51 21.81
N LEU A 103 25.01 16.84 22.29
CA LEU A 103 23.73 17.46 22.66
C LEU A 103 23.54 17.43 24.19
N ASP A 104 23.25 18.58 24.78
CA ASP A 104 22.98 18.72 26.23
C ASP A 104 21.66 18.07 26.64
N PHE A 105 20.72 17.95 25.70
CA PHE A 105 19.56 17.07 25.79
C PHE A 105 18.92 16.88 24.40
N ILE A 106 18.13 15.81 24.28
CA ILE A 106 17.03 15.73 23.31
C ILE A 106 15.73 15.73 24.12
N LEU A 107 14.72 16.52 23.71
CA LEU A 107 13.40 16.52 24.32
C LEU A 107 12.39 16.08 23.26
N VAL A 108 11.75 14.95 23.51
CA VAL A 108 10.70 14.39 22.66
C VAL A 108 9.34 14.82 23.20
N THR A 109 8.51 15.40 22.34
CA THR A 109 7.19 15.91 22.74
C THR A 109 6.18 14.77 22.89
N HIS A 110 6.10 13.90 21.89
CA HIS A 110 5.23 12.73 21.82
C HIS A 110 5.80 11.72 20.79
N THR A 111 5.08 10.64 20.48
CA THR A 111 5.68 9.48 19.78
C THR A 111 5.41 9.34 18.28
N HIS A 112 4.92 10.35 17.56
CA HIS A 112 4.77 10.23 16.09
C HIS A 112 6.14 10.32 15.39
N SER A 113 6.28 9.57 14.29
CA SER A 113 7.51 9.42 13.49
C SER A 113 8.13 10.77 13.14
N ASP A 114 7.29 11.71 12.68
CA ASP A 114 7.66 13.05 12.26
C ASP A 114 8.15 13.99 13.39
N HIS A 115 8.14 13.52 14.64
CA HIS A 115 8.76 14.15 15.82
C HIS A 115 9.90 13.29 16.40
N ILE A 116 9.67 11.97 16.58
CA ILE A 116 10.56 11.07 17.33
C ILE A 116 11.61 10.35 16.48
N GLY A 117 11.43 10.28 15.15
CA GLY A 117 12.12 9.33 14.29
C GLY A 117 13.64 9.32 14.45
N ASN A 118 14.28 10.45 14.17
CA ASN A 118 15.74 10.58 14.17
C ASN A 118 16.43 10.47 15.55
N VAL A 119 15.71 10.20 16.64
CA VAL A 119 16.30 10.17 17.99
C VAL A 119 17.38 9.09 18.11
N ASP A 120 17.19 7.89 17.54
CA ASP A 120 18.19 6.82 17.70
C ASP A 120 19.40 6.93 16.75
N GLU A 121 19.24 7.51 15.56
CA GLU A 121 20.38 7.96 14.73
C GLU A 121 21.18 9.03 15.46
N LEU A 122 20.52 9.98 16.14
CA LEU A 122 21.18 11.06 16.88
C LEU A 122 21.96 10.52 18.08
N LEU A 123 21.36 9.61 18.86
CA LEU A 123 22.03 8.89 19.96
C LEU A 123 23.21 8.05 19.46
N SER A 124 23.09 7.43 18.28
CA SER A 124 24.16 6.64 17.66
C SER A 124 25.29 7.49 17.06
N THR A 125 25.04 8.77 16.76
CA THR A 125 25.98 9.66 16.08
C THR A 125 26.68 10.65 17.01
N TYR A 126 25.98 11.18 18.01
CA TYR A 126 26.46 12.23 18.91
C TYR A 126 26.38 11.80 20.37
N PRO A 127 27.32 12.20 21.24
CA PRO A 127 27.12 12.12 22.68
C PRO A 127 25.90 12.96 23.09
N VAL A 128 24.98 12.38 23.86
CA VAL A 128 23.79 13.05 24.41
C VAL A 128 23.80 12.92 25.93
N ASP A 129 23.65 14.02 26.68
CA ASP A 129 23.71 13.93 28.15
C ASP A 129 22.44 13.29 28.76
N ARG A 130 21.27 13.53 28.17
CA ARG A 130 19.97 12.93 28.56
C ARG A 130 18.90 13.07 27.46
N VAL A 131 17.88 12.22 27.50
CA VAL A 131 16.65 12.36 26.71
C VAL A 131 15.46 12.59 27.64
N TYR A 132 14.59 13.55 27.34
CA TYR A 132 13.28 13.67 27.97
C TYR A 132 12.25 12.96 27.08
N LEU A 133 11.59 11.93 27.62
CA LEU A 133 10.63 11.10 26.90
C LEU A 133 9.52 10.63 27.84
N LYS A 134 8.32 11.23 27.73
CA LYS A 134 7.14 10.78 28.50
C LYS A 134 6.80 9.33 28.18
N LYS A 135 6.08 8.65 29.08
CA LYS A 135 5.70 7.24 28.86
C LYS A 135 4.63 7.11 27.77
N TYR A 136 4.77 6.07 26.95
CA TYR A 136 3.82 5.67 25.90
C TYR A 136 3.46 4.18 26.01
N SER A 137 2.35 3.80 25.37
CA SER A 137 1.92 2.42 25.11
C SER A 137 0.74 2.43 24.13
N ASP A 138 0.68 1.55 23.13
CA ASP A 138 -0.51 1.44 22.25
C ASP A 138 -1.82 1.33 23.05
N SER A 139 -1.77 0.68 24.22
CA SER A 139 -2.93 0.48 25.10
C SER A 139 -3.52 1.78 25.67
N ARG A 140 -2.81 2.93 25.62
CA ARG A 140 -3.30 4.22 26.11
C ARG A 140 -4.03 5.05 25.04
N ILE A 141 -3.93 4.69 23.77
CA ILE A 141 -4.58 5.38 22.66
C ILE A 141 -5.93 4.71 22.38
N THR A 142 -7.01 5.48 22.28
CA THR A 142 -8.36 4.92 22.12
C THR A 142 -8.75 4.62 20.67
N ASN A 143 -7.99 5.08 19.68
CA ASN A 143 -8.21 4.76 18.27
C ASN A 143 -7.05 3.89 17.73
N SER A 144 -7.37 2.68 17.24
CA SER A 144 -6.42 1.76 16.60
C SER A 144 -5.83 2.30 15.29
N GLU A 145 -6.51 3.23 14.62
CA GLU A 145 -6.05 3.90 13.39
C GLU A 145 -4.97 4.97 13.66
N ARG A 146 -4.63 5.21 14.93
CA ARG A 146 -3.72 6.29 15.39
C ARG A 146 -2.61 5.74 16.29
N LEU A 147 -2.18 4.52 15.95
CA LEU A 147 -1.08 3.78 16.58
C LEU A 147 0.17 3.68 15.69
N TRP A 148 -0.01 3.93 14.38
CA TRP A 148 0.97 3.86 13.29
C TRP A 148 2.22 3.03 13.62
N ASP A 149 3.33 3.71 13.83
CA ASP A 149 4.63 3.20 14.27
C ASP A 149 5.05 3.80 15.62
N ASN A 150 4.13 4.46 16.34
CA ASN A 150 4.37 5.14 17.61
C ASN A 150 5.22 4.32 18.61
N LEU A 151 4.92 3.02 18.72
CA LEU A 151 5.63 2.10 19.59
C LEU A 151 7.04 1.76 19.09
N TYR A 152 7.24 1.71 17.77
CA TYR A 152 8.54 1.45 17.15
C TYR A 152 9.53 2.56 17.48
N GLY A 153 9.19 3.82 17.18
CA GLY A 153 10.00 4.98 17.55
C GLY A 153 10.23 5.07 19.07
N TYR A 154 9.19 4.86 19.88
CA TYR A 154 9.32 4.88 21.34
C TYR A 154 10.28 3.80 21.88
N ASP A 155 10.18 2.56 21.39
CA ASP A 155 11.10 1.47 21.80
C ASP A 155 12.53 1.69 21.26
N LYS A 156 12.69 2.21 20.03
CA LYS A 156 13.99 2.61 19.45
C LYS A 156 14.73 3.57 20.39
N VAL A 157 14.08 4.64 20.87
CA VAL A 157 14.69 5.59 21.83
C VAL A 157 15.14 4.88 23.10
N LEU A 158 14.29 4.05 23.70
CA LEU A 158 14.61 3.36 24.95
C LEU A 158 15.75 2.34 24.79
N GLN A 159 15.76 1.60 23.68
CA GLN A 159 16.81 0.64 23.37
C GLN A 159 18.14 1.36 23.11
N THR A 160 18.19 2.26 22.13
CA THR A 160 19.45 2.89 21.72
C THR A 160 20.01 3.81 22.79
N ALA A 161 19.19 4.48 23.60
CA ALA A 161 19.68 5.20 24.78
C ALA A 161 20.31 4.25 25.81
N THR A 162 19.75 3.06 26.02
CA THR A 162 20.33 2.03 26.90
C THR A 162 21.66 1.49 26.35
N GLU A 163 21.75 1.26 25.04
CA GLU A 163 22.95 0.75 24.37
C GLU A 163 24.09 1.79 24.32
N THR A 164 23.76 3.08 24.18
CA THR A 164 24.71 4.21 24.19
C THR A 164 25.04 4.75 25.59
N GLY A 165 24.29 4.33 26.62
CA GLY A 165 24.49 4.74 28.02
C GLY A 165 23.87 6.09 28.39
N VAL A 166 22.93 6.59 27.60
CA VAL A 166 22.24 7.88 27.78
C VAL A 166 21.05 7.73 28.73
N SER A 167 20.88 8.71 29.63
CA SER A 167 19.79 8.67 30.61
C SER A 167 18.46 9.16 30.03
N VAL A 168 17.40 8.34 30.11
CA VAL A 168 16.04 8.71 29.67
C VAL A 168 15.18 9.12 30.87
N ILE A 169 14.81 10.41 30.92
CA ILE A 169 14.06 11.04 32.00
C ILE A 169 12.55 10.89 31.74
N GLN A 170 12.00 9.72 32.10
CA GLN A 170 10.59 9.40 31.86
C GLN A 170 9.62 9.87 32.94
N ASN A 171 10.09 10.08 34.18
CA ASN A 171 9.25 10.52 35.30
C ASN A 171 9.67 11.94 35.71
N ILE A 172 9.47 12.90 34.81
CA ILE A 172 9.87 14.30 34.97
C ILE A 172 9.21 14.87 36.24
N THR A 173 10.01 15.26 37.24
CA THR A 173 9.50 15.93 38.44
C THR A 173 9.39 17.44 38.22
N GLN A 174 8.76 18.15 39.17
CA GLN A 174 8.76 19.62 39.19
C GLN A 174 10.19 20.22 39.16
N GLY A 175 11.19 19.51 39.67
CA GLY A 175 12.60 19.93 39.60
C GLY A 175 13.20 19.71 38.22
N ASP A 176 12.96 18.56 37.60
CA ASP A 176 13.46 18.24 36.24
C ASP A 176 12.77 19.12 35.17
N ALA A 177 11.57 19.62 35.46
CA ALA A 177 10.78 20.49 34.61
C ALA A 177 11.29 21.96 34.56
N HIS A 178 12.25 22.37 35.39
CA HIS A 178 12.85 23.71 35.32
C HIS A 178 14.38 23.65 35.37
N PHE A 179 15.03 23.94 34.25
CA PHE A 179 16.48 23.84 34.12
C PHE A 179 17.07 24.96 33.25
N GLN A 180 18.40 25.02 33.16
CA GLN A 180 19.13 25.96 32.32
C GLN A 180 19.86 25.22 31.19
N PHE A 181 19.98 25.87 30.04
CA PHE A 181 20.71 25.39 28.86
C PHE A 181 21.48 26.57 28.25
N GLY A 182 22.79 26.63 28.46
CA GLY A 182 23.59 27.82 28.16
C GLY A 182 23.05 29.06 28.88
N ASP A 183 22.67 30.09 28.12
CA ASP A 183 22.02 31.31 28.59
C ASP A 183 20.47 31.19 28.68
N MET A 184 19.88 30.05 28.29
CA MET A 184 18.43 29.83 28.19
C MET A 184 17.81 29.22 29.47
N ASP A 185 16.71 29.81 29.92
CA ASP A 185 15.87 29.35 31.03
C ASP A 185 14.67 28.55 30.50
N ILE A 186 14.65 27.24 30.73
CA ILE A 186 13.67 26.32 30.13
C ILE A 186 12.69 25.82 31.21
N GLN A 187 11.40 26.10 31.02
CA GLN A 187 10.30 25.60 31.84
C GLN A 187 9.43 24.64 31.01
N LEU A 188 9.26 23.42 31.50
CA LEU A 188 8.38 22.42 30.89
C LEU A 188 6.95 22.52 31.46
N TYR A 189 5.97 22.20 30.63
CA TYR A 189 4.55 22.02 30.98
C TYR A 189 4.03 20.71 30.35
N ASN A 190 2.87 20.23 30.78
CA ASN A 190 2.33 18.92 30.38
C ASN A 190 3.30 17.73 30.60
N TYR A 191 4.24 17.83 31.54
CA TYR A 191 5.34 16.87 31.69
C TYR A 191 5.00 15.61 32.50
N GLU A 192 3.91 15.64 33.25
CA GLU A 192 3.50 14.52 34.11
C GLU A 192 2.92 13.37 33.28
N ASN A 193 3.18 12.13 33.72
CA ASN A 193 2.48 10.96 33.21
C ASN A 193 1.13 10.85 33.93
N GLU A 194 0.05 11.38 33.36
CA GLU A 194 -1.30 11.22 33.95
C GLU A 194 -1.71 9.73 33.94
N THR A 195 -1.92 9.14 35.11
CA THR A 195 -2.35 7.74 35.29
C THR A 195 -3.76 7.64 35.87
N ASP A 196 -4.41 6.49 35.69
CA ASP A 196 -5.63 6.13 36.42
C ASP A 196 -5.32 5.55 37.82
N SER A 197 -6.36 5.08 38.53
CA SER A 197 -6.26 4.54 39.89
C SER A 197 -5.58 3.17 40.00
N SER A 198 -5.29 2.50 38.88
CA SER A 198 -4.46 1.28 38.83
C SER A 198 -2.97 1.58 38.63
N GLY A 199 -2.62 2.79 38.20
CA GLY A 199 -1.26 3.19 37.81
C GLY A 199 -0.99 3.12 36.31
N GLU A 200 -1.95 2.62 35.52
CA GLU A 200 -1.88 2.61 34.05
C GLU A 200 -2.06 4.02 33.45
N LEU A 201 -1.49 4.24 32.26
CA LEU A 201 -1.57 5.53 31.59
C LEU A 201 -3.01 5.87 31.19
N LYS A 202 -3.45 7.08 31.58
CA LYS A 202 -4.77 7.62 31.28
C LYS A 202 -4.98 7.65 29.77
N LYS A 203 -6.15 7.16 29.35
CA LYS A 203 -6.52 7.01 27.93
C LYS A 203 -6.69 8.38 27.27
N ILE A 204 -6.15 8.52 26.07
CA ILE A 204 -6.25 9.71 25.19
C ILE A 204 -6.58 9.26 23.77
N TRP A 205 -6.95 10.20 22.88
CA TRP A 205 -7.49 9.84 21.56
C TRP A 205 -6.39 9.49 20.54
N ASP A 206 -5.19 10.01 20.79
CA ASP A 206 -4.03 10.20 19.93
C ASP A 206 -2.90 10.74 20.83
N ASP A 207 -1.60 10.52 20.55
CA ASP A 207 -0.52 11.01 21.45
C ASP A 207 -0.16 12.50 21.25
N ASN A 208 -0.72 13.21 20.26
CA ASN A 208 -0.67 14.67 20.14
C ASN A 208 -1.14 15.36 21.44
N SER A 209 -2.21 14.84 22.06
CA SER A 209 -2.72 15.30 23.36
C SER A 209 -1.72 15.11 24.52
N ASN A 210 -0.70 14.26 24.33
CA ASN A 210 0.35 13.97 25.31
C ASN A 210 1.52 14.96 25.23
N SER A 211 1.62 15.78 24.19
CA SER A 211 2.81 16.58 23.87
C SER A 211 3.43 17.30 25.08
N LEU A 212 4.69 16.99 25.37
CA LEU A 212 5.52 17.66 26.37
C LEU A 212 5.85 19.09 25.91
N ILE A 213 5.35 20.10 26.63
CA ILE A 213 5.48 21.50 26.23
C ILE A 213 6.79 22.05 26.80
N SER A 214 7.52 22.84 26.00
CA SER A 214 8.71 23.59 26.42
C SER A 214 8.51 25.11 26.25
N VAL A 215 8.86 25.88 27.27
CA VAL A 215 8.85 27.36 27.24
C VAL A 215 10.25 27.87 27.56
N VAL A 216 10.96 28.29 26.51
CA VAL A 216 12.34 28.77 26.54
C VAL A 216 12.35 30.28 26.74
N LYS A 217 13.17 30.80 27.66
CA LYS A 217 13.33 32.23 27.91
C LYS A 217 14.79 32.63 27.82
N VAL A 218 15.12 33.63 27.00
CA VAL A 218 16.48 34.17 26.88
C VAL A 218 16.43 35.60 26.35
N ASN A 219 17.40 36.44 26.71
CA ASN A 219 17.49 37.84 26.27
C ASN A 219 16.21 38.69 26.51
N GLY A 220 15.35 38.29 27.46
CA GLY A 220 14.08 38.95 27.74
C GLY A 220 12.94 38.59 26.77
N LYS A 221 13.15 37.64 25.86
CA LYS A 221 12.12 37.03 25.01
C LYS A 221 11.64 35.71 25.62
N LYS A 222 10.41 35.29 25.30
CA LYS A 222 9.97 33.89 25.48
C LYS A 222 9.59 33.24 24.15
N ILE A 223 9.89 31.95 24.03
CA ILE A 223 9.50 31.06 22.94
C ILE A 223 8.65 29.93 23.52
N TYR A 224 7.50 29.65 22.91
CA TYR A 224 6.69 28.46 23.18
C TYR A 224 6.94 27.41 22.09
N LEU A 225 7.22 26.17 22.51
CA LEU A 225 7.36 24.98 21.68
C LEU A 225 6.41 23.91 22.24
N GLY A 226 5.35 23.59 21.50
CA GLY A 226 4.25 22.76 22.00
C GLY A 226 4.21 21.31 21.55
N GLY A 227 5.13 20.90 20.67
CA GLY A 227 4.89 19.73 19.82
C GLY A 227 3.54 19.88 19.13
N ASP A 228 2.68 18.88 19.31
CA ASP A 228 1.40 18.76 18.63
C ASP A 228 0.17 18.89 19.53
N LEU A 229 0.35 19.57 20.66
CA LEU A 229 -0.67 19.82 21.67
C LEU A 229 -2.05 20.20 21.07
N ASP A 230 -3.06 19.38 21.37
CA ASP A 230 -4.45 19.63 20.99
C ASP A 230 -5.31 20.08 22.18
N ASN A 231 -6.55 20.49 21.91
CA ASN A 231 -7.56 20.75 22.93
C ASN A 231 -8.66 19.68 23.03
N VAL A 232 -8.44 18.46 22.50
CA VAL A 232 -9.37 17.31 22.61
C VAL A 232 -9.56 16.91 24.06
N HIS A 233 -8.48 16.98 24.86
CA HIS A 233 -8.50 16.69 26.30
C HIS A 233 -8.39 17.96 27.16
N GLY A 234 -8.69 19.14 26.59
CA GLY A 234 -8.67 20.44 27.28
C GLY A 234 -7.26 20.95 27.62
N ALA A 235 -6.22 20.47 26.94
CA ALA A 235 -4.84 20.80 27.29
C ALA A 235 -4.46 22.25 26.96
N GLU A 236 -4.94 22.81 25.84
CA GLU A 236 -4.75 24.23 25.55
C GLU A 236 -5.49 25.13 26.55
N ASP A 237 -6.73 24.79 26.92
CA ASP A 237 -7.49 25.51 27.96
C ASP A 237 -6.80 25.45 29.33
N LYS A 238 -6.18 24.31 29.66
CA LYS A 238 -5.40 24.07 30.89
C LYS A 238 -4.09 24.86 30.91
N TYR A 239 -3.31 24.83 29.82
CA TYR A 239 -1.93 25.36 29.81
C TYR A 239 -1.79 26.79 29.29
N GLY A 240 -2.69 27.28 28.44
CA GLY A 240 -2.65 28.65 27.92
C GLY A 240 -2.54 29.71 29.03
N PRO A 241 -3.43 29.71 30.05
CA PRO A 241 -3.36 30.63 31.18
C PRO A 241 -2.13 30.43 32.09
N LEU A 242 -1.51 29.25 32.10
CA LEU A 242 -0.34 28.92 32.93
C LEU A 242 0.99 29.32 32.28
N ILE A 243 1.02 29.41 30.94
CA ILE A 243 2.18 29.86 30.15
C ILE A 243 2.12 31.40 29.98
N GLY A 244 0.94 31.92 29.65
CA GLY A 244 0.70 33.33 29.39
C GLY A 244 1.54 33.89 28.24
N LYS A 245 1.73 35.22 28.22
CA LYS A 245 2.44 35.94 27.14
C LYS A 245 3.78 35.30 26.78
N VAL A 246 3.94 34.95 25.50
CA VAL A 246 5.18 34.57 24.81
C VAL A 246 5.35 35.42 23.55
N ASP A 247 6.53 35.45 22.94
CA ASP A 247 6.84 36.36 21.82
C ASP A 247 6.95 35.63 20.48
N LEU A 248 7.52 34.42 20.49
CA LEU A 248 7.46 33.44 19.40
C LEU A 248 6.66 32.22 19.86
N MET A 249 5.78 31.72 19.00
CA MET A 249 5.03 30.48 19.20
C MET A 249 5.29 29.52 18.02
N LYS A 250 5.73 28.29 18.28
CA LYS A 250 5.49 27.21 17.31
C LYS A 250 3.99 26.96 17.26
N PHE A 251 3.40 26.91 16.07
CA PHE A 251 2.03 26.45 15.89
C PHE A 251 1.95 24.97 16.30
N ASN A 252 0.97 24.61 17.13
CA ASN A 252 0.73 23.21 17.49
C ASN A 252 0.28 22.44 16.24
N HIS A 253 0.63 21.17 16.09
CA HIS A 253 0.06 20.29 15.05
C HIS A 253 0.17 20.89 13.64
N HIS A 254 1.38 21.41 13.39
CA HIS A 254 1.97 22.12 12.25
C HIS A 254 1.11 23.17 11.49
N HIS A 255 -0.16 22.89 11.23
CA HIS A 255 -1.12 23.73 10.52
C HIS A 255 -2.59 23.60 10.99
N ASP A 256 -2.96 22.67 11.89
CA ASP A 256 -4.37 22.42 12.24
C ASP A 256 -5.06 23.60 12.99
N THR A 257 -6.33 23.86 12.63
CA THR A 257 -7.25 24.75 13.37
C THR A 257 -8.59 24.07 13.75
N ASN A 258 -8.66 22.74 13.63
CA ASN A 258 -9.84 21.94 13.97
C ASN A 258 -9.84 21.50 15.45
N LYS A 259 -8.68 21.09 15.97
CA LYS A 259 -8.45 20.55 17.31
C LYS A 259 -7.37 21.30 18.09
N SER A 260 -6.35 21.79 17.38
CA SER A 260 -5.25 22.59 17.93
C SER A 260 -5.38 24.07 17.59
N ASN A 261 -4.53 24.89 18.19
CA ASN A 261 -4.43 26.35 18.01
C ASN A 261 -5.78 27.06 18.23
N THR A 262 -6.48 26.73 19.32
CA THR A 262 -7.75 27.37 19.66
C THR A 262 -7.59 28.88 19.82
N LYS A 263 -8.64 29.63 19.47
CA LYS A 263 -8.62 31.11 19.48
C LYS A 263 -8.40 31.69 20.88
N ASP A 264 -8.64 30.94 21.96
CA ASP A 264 -8.34 31.36 23.34
C ASP A 264 -6.91 31.00 23.77
N PHE A 265 -6.32 29.91 23.28
CA PHE A 265 -4.89 29.62 23.45
C PHE A 265 -4.01 30.73 22.85
N ILE A 266 -4.27 31.12 21.60
CA ILE A 266 -3.55 32.22 20.93
C ILE A 266 -3.74 33.56 21.67
N LYS A 267 -4.90 33.82 22.30
CA LYS A 267 -5.09 35.03 23.13
C LYS A 267 -4.25 34.97 24.40
N ASN A 268 -4.24 33.84 25.11
CA ASN A 268 -3.44 33.66 26.32
C ASN A 268 -1.93 33.80 26.05
N LEU A 269 -1.46 33.22 24.95
CA LEU A 269 -0.06 33.29 24.51
C LEU A 269 0.30 34.65 23.90
N SER A 270 -0.62 35.30 23.17
CA SER A 270 -0.43 36.58 22.46
C SER A 270 0.95 36.73 21.78
N PRO A 271 1.36 35.77 20.91
CA PRO A 271 2.65 35.84 20.21
C PRO A 271 2.70 37.02 19.24
N SER A 272 3.89 37.58 19.04
CA SER A 272 4.16 38.50 17.92
C SER A 272 4.47 37.76 16.63
N LEU A 273 5.04 36.57 16.73
CA LEU A 273 5.44 35.71 15.62
C LEU A 273 4.96 34.27 15.87
N ILE A 274 4.30 33.68 14.88
CA ILE A 274 4.01 32.25 14.78
C ILE A 274 4.93 31.63 13.73
N VAL A 275 5.54 30.49 14.08
CA VAL A 275 6.27 29.64 13.14
C VAL A 275 5.52 28.32 12.98
N GLN A 276 5.19 27.96 11.75
CA GLN A 276 4.62 26.66 11.40
C GLN A 276 5.71 25.74 10.84
N THR A 277 5.87 24.56 11.42
CA THR A 277 6.70 23.44 10.95
C THR A 277 6.01 22.68 9.81
N SER A 278 5.51 23.42 8.82
CA SER A 278 4.74 22.93 7.67
C SER A 278 4.86 23.88 6.49
N ASP A 279 4.65 23.42 5.26
CA ASP A 279 4.49 24.27 4.08
C ASP A 279 3.06 24.85 3.96
N SER A 280 2.07 24.14 4.50
CA SER A 280 0.65 24.48 4.43
C SER A 280 0.28 25.78 5.18
N LEU A 281 -0.84 26.38 4.79
CA LEU A 281 -1.49 27.44 5.57
C LEU A 281 -2.31 26.81 6.72
N PRO A 282 -2.71 27.58 7.75
CA PRO A 282 -3.69 27.13 8.74
C PRO A 282 -4.89 26.45 8.07
N TRP A 283 -5.22 25.23 8.49
CA TRP A 283 -6.04 24.30 7.70
C TRP A 283 -7.13 23.62 8.54
N LYS A 284 -8.30 23.51 7.92
CA LYS A 284 -9.51 22.86 8.45
C LYS A 284 -10.42 22.46 7.30
N ASN A 285 -10.22 21.26 6.76
CA ASN A 285 -10.95 20.76 5.58
C ASN A 285 -10.81 21.73 4.37
N GLY A 286 -9.58 22.19 4.13
CA GLY A 286 -9.25 23.33 3.26
C GLY A 286 -8.53 24.43 4.04
N VAL A 287 -8.01 25.46 3.35
CA VAL A 287 -7.35 26.60 4.00
C VAL A 287 -8.35 27.37 4.87
N ASP A 288 -8.07 27.49 6.16
CA ASP A 288 -8.85 28.28 7.11
C ASP A 288 -8.53 29.78 6.93
N SER A 289 -9.07 30.34 5.85
CA SER A 289 -8.86 31.74 5.48
C SER A 289 -9.44 32.73 6.49
N GLU A 290 -10.47 32.33 7.26
CA GLU A 290 -10.97 33.12 8.38
C GLU A 290 -9.92 33.21 9.50
N TYR A 291 -9.32 32.09 9.87
CA TYR A 291 -8.27 32.05 10.89
C TYR A 291 -7.00 32.80 10.44
N VAL A 292 -6.58 32.63 9.18
CA VAL A 292 -5.45 33.38 8.60
C VAL A 292 -5.68 34.89 8.67
N ASN A 293 -6.90 35.37 8.41
CA ASN A 293 -7.22 36.79 8.52
C ASN A 293 -7.36 37.24 9.99
N TRP A 294 -7.92 36.39 10.85
CA TRP A 294 -8.01 36.62 12.30
C TRP A 294 -6.62 36.79 12.96
N LEU A 295 -5.58 36.09 12.50
CA LEU A 295 -4.20 36.35 12.92
C LEU A 295 -3.68 37.72 12.46
N LYS A 296 -3.90 38.08 11.18
CA LYS A 296 -3.47 39.37 10.61
C LYS A 296 -4.11 40.57 11.31
N GLU A 297 -5.40 40.48 11.66
CA GLU A 297 -6.13 41.48 12.45
C GLU A 297 -5.48 41.79 13.81
N ARG A 298 -4.70 40.84 14.35
CA ARG A 298 -3.99 40.96 15.64
C ARG A 298 -2.53 41.39 15.48
N GLY A 299 -2.09 41.64 14.24
CA GLY A 299 -0.69 42.00 13.95
C GLY A 299 0.29 40.84 14.18
N ILE A 300 -0.19 39.59 14.19
CA ILE A 300 0.65 38.41 14.40
C ILE A 300 1.30 38.04 13.07
N GLU A 301 2.64 38.08 13.02
CA GLU A 301 3.40 37.56 11.89
C GLU A 301 3.33 36.02 11.87
N ARG A 302 3.28 35.40 10.68
CA ARG A 302 3.16 33.95 10.54
C ARG A 302 4.03 33.44 9.40
N ILE A 303 5.07 32.67 9.74
CA ILE A 303 6.08 32.14 8.83
C ILE A 303 5.93 30.62 8.72
N ASN A 304 6.12 30.08 7.51
CA ASN A 304 6.26 28.65 7.25
C ASN A 304 7.74 28.27 7.27
N ALA A 305 8.12 27.31 8.11
CA ALA A 305 9.43 26.65 8.09
C ALA A 305 9.41 25.54 7.03
N ALA A 306 9.37 25.95 5.77
CA ALA A 306 9.38 25.08 4.60
C ALA A 306 10.31 25.67 3.54
N SER A 307 11.16 24.84 2.93
CA SER A 307 12.14 25.30 1.94
C SER A 307 12.72 24.14 1.14
N LYS A 308 12.98 24.38 -0.15
CA LYS A 308 13.81 23.50 -0.98
C LYS A 308 15.27 24.01 -1.10
N ASP A 309 15.60 25.14 -0.45
CA ASP A 309 16.89 25.86 -0.58
C ASP A 309 17.77 25.85 0.68
N TYR A 310 17.20 25.81 1.90
CA TYR A 310 17.94 25.88 3.17
C TYR A 310 17.39 24.88 4.19
N ASP A 311 18.26 24.20 4.96
CA ASP A 311 17.82 23.17 5.93
C ASP A 311 16.93 23.70 7.04
N ALA A 312 17.00 24.98 7.40
CA ALA A 312 16.32 25.52 8.56
C ALA A 312 15.90 26.99 8.41
N THR A 313 14.75 27.32 8.99
CA THR A 313 14.34 28.68 9.30
C THR A 313 14.94 29.06 10.66
N VAL A 314 15.84 30.03 10.66
CA VAL A 314 16.71 30.35 11.81
C VAL A 314 16.43 31.76 12.32
N PHE A 315 16.23 31.89 13.63
CA PHE A 315 16.12 33.18 14.32
C PHE A 315 17.24 33.37 15.34
N ASP A 316 17.91 34.51 15.25
CA ASP A 316 18.81 35.05 16.27
C ASP A 316 17.96 35.75 17.34
N ILE A 317 18.08 35.32 18.60
CA ILE A 317 17.19 35.67 19.71
C ILE A 317 17.81 36.82 20.51
N ARG A 318 17.68 38.03 19.98
CA ARG A 318 18.28 39.24 20.55
C ARG A 318 17.34 39.95 21.53
N LYS A 319 17.90 40.91 22.28
CA LYS A 319 17.16 41.71 23.28
C LYS A 319 16.16 42.67 22.62
N ASP A 320 16.52 43.22 21.46
CA ASP A 320 15.66 44.06 20.62
C ASP A 320 14.58 43.22 19.91
N GLY A 321 14.93 42.12 19.23
CA GLY A 321 13.94 41.26 18.56
C GLY A 321 14.46 39.88 18.13
N PHE A 322 13.59 39.10 17.50
CA PHE A 322 14.02 37.96 16.69
C PHE A 322 14.49 38.49 15.33
N VAL A 323 15.65 38.04 14.86
CA VAL A 323 16.14 38.38 13.52
C VAL A 323 16.24 37.10 12.71
N ASN A 324 15.47 37.01 11.61
CA ASN A 324 15.58 35.89 10.69
C ASN A 324 16.94 35.94 9.97
N ILE A 325 17.75 34.91 10.16
CA ILE A 325 19.11 34.76 9.61
C ILE A 325 19.26 33.46 8.81
N SER A 326 18.15 32.87 8.34
CA SER A 326 18.15 31.59 7.63
C SER A 326 19.13 31.56 6.45
N THR A 327 19.23 32.67 5.72
CA THR A 327 20.09 32.85 4.54
C THR A 327 21.56 33.23 4.85
N SER A 328 21.97 33.30 6.13
CA SER A 328 23.40 33.41 6.49
C SER A 328 24.11 32.06 6.55
N TYR A 329 23.35 30.96 6.49
CA TYR A 329 23.84 29.59 6.43
C TYR A 329 24.01 29.15 4.97
N LYS A 330 24.69 28.03 4.72
CA LYS A 330 24.81 27.50 3.36
C LYS A 330 23.45 27.02 2.84
N PRO A 331 23.18 27.15 1.53
CA PRO A 331 22.05 26.46 0.92
C PRO A 331 22.29 24.95 0.86
N ILE A 332 21.21 24.21 0.66
CA ILE A 332 21.22 22.76 0.44
C ILE A 332 22.10 22.45 -0.79
N PRO A 333 23.02 21.46 -0.72
CA PRO A 333 23.85 21.08 -1.86
C PRO A 333 23.04 20.53 -3.04
N SER A 334 23.46 20.87 -4.27
CA SER A 334 22.95 20.22 -5.47
C SER A 334 23.32 18.73 -5.49
N PHE A 335 22.34 17.86 -5.71
CA PHE A 335 22.53 16.42 -5.89
C PHE A 335 22.41 16.01 -7.37
N GLN A 336 22.73 14.76 -7.69
CA GLN A 336 22.42 14.16 -8.99
C GLN A 336 21.17 13.28 -8.82
N ALA A 337 20.09 13.57 -9.53
CA ALA A 337 18.88 12.74 -9.47
C ALA A 337 19.02 11.39 -10.22
N GLY A 338 18.13 10.45 -9.92
CA GLY A 338 17.99 9.16 -10.60
C GLY A 338 18.63 7.98 -9.86
N TRP A 339 18.83 6.90 -10.61
CA TRP A 339 19.36 5.62 -10.12
C TRP A 339 20.86 5.64 -9.88
N HIS A 340 21.27 5.37 -8.65
CA HIS A 340 22.66 5.35 -8.21
C HIS A 340 23.07 3.96 -7.73
N LYS A 341 24.35 3.62 -7.88
CA LYS A 341 24.90 2.31 -7.53
C LYS A 341 25.96 2.45 -6.45
N SER A 342 25.80 1.72 -5.34
CA SER A 342 26.73 1.76 -4.22
C SER A 342 28.04 1.05 -4.52
N ALA A 343 29.07 1.28 -3.69
CA ALA A 343 30.36 0.60 -3.79
C ALA A 343 30.26 -0.94 -3.65
N TYR A 344 29.16 -1.44 -3.08
CA TYR A 344 28.87 -2.87 -2.93
C TYR A 344 28.06 -3.46 -4.09
N GLY A 345 27.65 -2.64 -5.05
CA GLY A 345 26.90 -3.06 -6.24
C GLY A 345 25.38 -3.03 -6.11
N ASN A 346 24.83 -2.65 -4.95
CA ASN A 346 23.40 -2.48 -4.75
C ASN A 346 22.92 -1.14 -5.33
N TRP A 347 21.64 -1.03 -5.71
CA TRP A 347 21.04 0.22 -6.18
C TRP A 347 20.33 1.00 -5.07
N TRP A 348 20.28 2.32 -5.24
CA TRP A 348 19.51 3.29 -4.47
C TRP A 348 19.06 4.43 -5.40
N TYR A 349 18.16 5.31 -4.98
CA TYR A 349 17.54 6.31 -5.85
C TYR A 349 17.30 7.66 -5.15
N GLN A 350 17.55 8.76 -5.86
CA GLN A 350 17.22 10.13 -5.42
C GLN A 350 16.24 10.74 -6.42
N ALA A 351 15.05 11.14 -5.99
CA ALA A 351 14.00 11.63 -6.89
C ALA A 351 14.30 13.04 -7.45
N PRO A 352 13.96 13.36 -8.71
CA PRO A 352 14.21 14.70 -9.28
C PRO A 352 13.51 15.87 -8.58
N ASP A 353 12.50 15.60 -7.75
CA ASP A 353 11.70 16.55 -6.97
C ASP A 353 11.96 16.51 -5.44
N SER A 354 12.89 15.65 -5.00
CA SER A 354 13.48 15.74 -3.64
C SER A 354 14.51 16.87 -3.56
N THR A 355 15.09 17.08 -2.37
CA THR A 355 16.26 17.96 -2.18
C THR A 355 17.55 17.19 -1.92
N GLY A 356 17.62 15.94 -2.36
CA GLY A 356 18.72 15.01 -2.13
C GLY A 356 18.37 13.86 -1.21
N GLU A 357 17.20 13.89 -0.57
CA GLU A 357 16.66 12.79 0.21
C GLU A 357 16.41 11.56 -0.70
N TYR A 358 16.67 10.35 -0.18
CA TYR A 358 16.66 9.10 -0.95
C TYR A 358 15.38 8.27 -0.74
N ALA A 359 15.00 7.49 -1.76
CA ALA A 359 13.78 6.68 -1.71
C ALA A 359 13.91 5.48 -0.75
N VAL A 360 12.91 5.33 0.12
CA VAL A 360 12.69 4.18 1.00
C VAL A 360 11.26 3.65 0.81
N GLY A 361 10.99 2.39 1.16
CA GLY A 361 9.66 1.79 1.00
C GLY A 361 9.21 1.65 -0.47
N TRP A 362 7.89 1.68 -0.69
CA TRP A 362 7.28 1.52 -2.01
C TRP A 362 7.28 2.83 -2.81
N ASN A 363 7.90 2.83 -3.98
CA ASN A 363 7.99 4.00 -4.86
C ASN A 363 7.62 3.62 -6.30
N GLU A 364 6.78 4.43 -6.95
CA GLU A 364 6.56 4.35 -8.40
C GLU A 364 7.60 5.21 -9.13
N ILE A 365 8.39 4.58 -10.01
CA ILE A 365 9.46 5.22 -10.78
C ILE A 365 9.28 4.85 -12.25
N GLU A 366 9.07 5.85 -13.11
CA GLU A 366 8.88 5.70 -14.56
C GLU A 366 7.73 4.73 -14.97
N GLY A 367 6.74 4.54 -14.08
CA GLY A 367 5.56 3.68 -14.29
C GLY A 367 5.68 2.24 -13.78
N GLU A 368 6.81 1.91 -13.13
CA GLU A 368 7.04 0.62 -12.47
C GLU A 368 7.17 0.81 -10.95
N TRP A 369 6.70 -0.16 -10.16
CA TRP A 369 6.75 -0.10 -8.69
C TRP A 369 7.96 -0.83 -8.13
N TYR A 370 8.75 -0.14 -7.32
CA TYR A 370 9.97 -0.64 -6.68
C TYR A 370 9.82 -0.61 -5.16
N TYR A 371 10.45 -1.57 -4.47
CA TYR A 371 10.57 -1.55 -3.01
C TYR A 371 12.03 -1.37 -2.59
N PHE A 372 12.28 -0.28 -1.87
CA PHE A 372 13.53 -0.01 -1.18
C PHE A 372 13.37 -0.39 0.30
N ASN A 373 14.41 -0.94 0.92
CA ASN A 373 14.42 -1.07 2.37
C ASN A 373 14.62 0.31 3.03
N GLN A 374 14.54 0.31 4.36
CA GLN A 374 14.70 1.46 5.24
C GLN A 374 16.06 2.17 5.11
N THR A 375 17.11 1.49 4.62
CA THR A 375 18.42 2.08 4.33
C THR A 375 18.60 2.50 2.87
N GLY A 376 17.50 2.68 2.13
CA GLY A 376 17.48 3.17 0.75
C GLY A 376 17.96 2.17 -0.30
N ILE A 377 18.13 0.90 0.07
CA ILE A 377 18.63 -0.15 -0.80
C ILE A 377 17.46 -0.83 -1.52
N LEU A 378 17.49 -0.78 -2.85
CA LEU A 378 16.56 -1.50 -3.70
C LEU A 378 16.65 -3.01 -3.46
N LEU A 379 15.51 -3.66 -3.18
CA LEU A 379 15.42 -5.11 -3.14
C LEU A 379 15.18 -5.68 -4.56
N GLN A 380 15.93 -6.72 -4.92
CA GLN A 380 15.91 -7.35 -6.25
C GLN A 380 15.89 -8.89 -6.12
N ASN A 381 15.38 -9.57 -7.16
CA ASN A 381 15.38 -11.04 -7.29
C ASN A 381 14.82 -11.81 -6.09
N GLN A 382 13.76 -11.32 -5.44
CA GLN A 382 13.26 -11.89 -4.19
C GLN A 382 11.76 -11.67 -3.95
N TRP A 383 11.18 -12.56 -3.15
CA TRP A 383 9.83 -12.39 -2.58
C TRP A 383 9.86 -11.40 -1.40
N LYS A 384 8.92 -10.46 -1.37
CA LYS A 384 8.65 -9.57 -0.24
C LYS A 384 7.23 -9.82 0.23
N LYS A 385 7.04 -10.06 1.54
CA LYS A 385 5.71 -9.93 2.16
C LYS A 385 5.55 -8.48 2.65
N TRP A 386 4.39 -7.88 2.39
CA TRP A 386 4.08 -6.50 2.79
C TRP A 386 2.57 -6.33 2.94
N ASN A 387 2.10 -5.63 3.98
CA ASN A 387 0.68 -5.44 4.30
C ASN A 387 -0.16 -6.73 4.13
N ASN A 388 0.32 -7.84 4.69
CA ASN A 388 -0.20 -9.20 4.55
C ASN A 388 -0.20 -9.85 3.13
N HIS A 389 0.02 -9.11 2.05
CA HIS A 389 0.16 -9.63 0.68
C HIS A 389 1.60 -10.07 0.35
N TRP A 390 1.77 -10.87 -0.71
CA TRP A 390 3.06 -11.24 -1.27
C TRP A 390 3.33 -10.50 -2.58
N PHE A 391 4.58 -10.12 -2.80
CA PHE A 391 5.09 -9.44 -3.99
C PHE A 391 6.38 -10.14 -4.43
N TYR A 392 6.70 -10.12 -5.72
CA TYR A 392 7.98 -10.61 -6.23
C TYR A 392 8.73 -9.50 -6.96
N LEU A 393 9.89 -9.12 -6.42
CA LEU A 393 10.75 -8.07 -6.94
C LEU A 393 11.71 -8.70 -7.95
N THR A 394 11.68 -8.19 -9.18
CA THR A 394 12.36 -8.83 -10.32
C THR A 394 13.86 -8.48 -10.38
N ASP A 395 14.52 -8.83 -11.48
CA ASP A 395 15.94 -8.54 -11.72
C ASP A 395 16.24 -7.04 -11.88
N SER A 396 15.29 -6.24 -12.34
CA SER A 396 15.37 -4.77 -12.25
C SER A 396 15.00 -4.21 -10.86
N GLY A 397 14.45 -5.05 -9.97
CA GLY A 397 13.80 -4.64 -8.72
C GLY A 397 12.34 -4.19 -8.87
N ALA A 398 11.83 -4.04 -10.10
CA ALA A 398 10.41 -3.76 -10.34
C ALA A 398 9.54 -4.94 -9.87
N SER A 399 8.39 -4.67 -9.26
CA SER A 399 7.46 -5.69 -8.79
C SER A 399 6.77 -6.41 -9.95
N ALA A 400 6.56 -7.72 -9.80
CA ALA A 400 5.87 -8.52 -10.80
C ALA A 400 4.40 -8.10 -10.97
N LYS A 401 3.91 -8.17 -12.21
CA LYS A 401 2.56 -7.76 -12.62
C LYS A 401 2.03 -8.74 -13.68
N ASN A 402 0.76 -9.13 -13.58
CA ASN A 402 0.16 -10.23 -14.35
C ASN A 402 0.93 -11.56 -14.15
N TRP A 403 0.89 -12.46 -15.15
CA TRP A 403 1.59 -13.75 -15.13
C TRP A 403 3.12 -13.59 -15.05
N LYS A 404 3.73 -14.15 -14.01
CA LYS A 404 5.19 -14.26 -13.86
C LYS A 404 5.57 -15.70 -13.55
N LYS A 405 6.65 -16.18 -14.17
CA LYS A 405 7.22 -17.49 -13.87
C LYS A 405 8.44 -17.33 -12.96
N ILE A 406 8.41 -17.95 -11.79
CA ILE A 406 9.41 -17.83 -10.72
C ILE A 406 9.80 -19.26 -10.31
N ASP A 407 11.09 -19.57 -10.30
CA ASP A 407 11.66 -20.89 -9.95
C ASP A 407 10.99 -22.12 -10.61
N GLY A 408 10.44 -21.93 -11.81
CA GLY A 408 9.76 -22.96 -12.59
C GLY A 408 8.24 -23.02 -12.40
N ILE A 409 7.69 -22.34 -11.41
CA ILE A 409 6.27 -22.25 -11.08
C ILE A 409 5.66 -20.97 -11.69
N TRP A 410 4.39 -21.03 -12.10
CA TRP A 410 3.63 -19.85 -12.55
C TRP A 410 2.83 -19.24 -11.39
N TYR A 411 2.89 -17.92 -11.30
CA TYR A 411 2.15 -17.08 -10.37
C TYR A 411 1.46 -15.96 -11.16
N TYR A 412 0.40 -15.37 -10.60
CA TYR A 412 -0.26 -14.19 -11.16
C TYR A 412 -0.27 -13.07 -10.12
N PHE A 413 0.05 -11.86 -10.57
CA PHE A 413 0.06 -10.65 -9.77
C PHE A 413 -0.99 -9.67 -10.31
N ASN A 414 -1.79 -9.05 -9.45
CA ASN A 414 -2.87 -8.14 -9.84
C ASN A 414 -2.36 -6.75 -10.29
N LYS A 415 -3.26 -5.78 -10.47
CA LYS A 415 -2.90 -4.44 -10.97
C LYS A 415 -2.10 -3.64 -9.93
N GLU A 416 -2.29 -4.00 -8.67
CA GLU A 416 -1.68 -3.49 -7.44
C GLU A 416 -0.38 -4.26 -7.12
N ASN A 417 0.05 -5.15 -8.03
CA ASN A 417 1.26 -5.97 -7.98
C ASN A 417 1.28 -7.06 -6.88
N GLN A 418 0.14 -7.33 -6.24
CA GLN A 418 -0.01 -8.35 -5.21
C GLN A 418 -0.19 -9.73 -5.86
N MET A 419 0.42 -10.76 -5.29
CA MET A 419 0.21 -12.16 -5.68
C MET A 419 -1.21 -12.60 -5.32
N GLU A 420 -1.94 -13.08 -6.32
CA GLU A 420 -3.31 -13.58 -6.14
C GLU A 420 -3.38 -15.02 -5.66
N ILE A 421 -4.51 -15.39 -5.03
CA ILE A 421 -4.84 -16.76 -4.61
C ILE A 421 -6.32 -17.08 -4.94
N GLY A 422 -6.64 -18.34 -5.19
CA GLY A 422 -7.99 -18.75 -5.57
C GLY A 422 -8.34 -18.45 -7.04
N TRP A 423 -9.60 -18.09 -7.30
CA TRP A 423 -10.12 -17.90 -8.66
C TRP A 423 -9.75 -16.55 -9.26
N VAL A 424 -9.08 -16.56 -10.42
CA VAL A 424 -8.69 -15.36 -11.17
C VAL A 424 -9.22 -15.43 -12.61
N GLN A 425 -9.67 -14.30 -13.16
CA GLN A 425 -10.02 -14.17 -14.56
C GLN A 425 -9.04 -13.25 -15.30
N ASP A 426 -8.42 -13.75 -16.37
CA ASP A 426 -7.53 -12.99 -17.26
C ASP A 426 -7.88 -13.31 -18.72
N LYS A 427 -7.98 -12.28 -19.58
CA LYS A 427 -8.30 -12.38 -21.02
C LYS A 427 -9.47 -13.35 -21.30
N GLU A 428 -10.58 -13.14 -20.60
CA GLU A 428 -11.83 -13.93 -20.67
C GLU A 428 -11.73 -15.38 -20.16
N GLN A 429 -10.54 -15.90 -19.86
CA GLN A 429 -10.31 -17.24 -19.30
C GLN A 429 -10.28 -17.22 -17.77
N TRP A 430 -10.74 -18.31 -17.16
CA TRP A 430 -10.63 -18.55 -15.72
C TRP A 430 -9.41 -19.41 -15.39
N TYR A 431 -8.77 -19.08 -14.28
CA TYR A 431 -7.61 -19.76 -13.71
C TYR A 431 -7.85 -19.97 -12.21
N TYR A 432 -7.09 -20.87 -11.61
CA TYR A 432 -7.04 -21.03 -10.16
C TYR A 432 -5.60 -21.03 -9.66
N LEU A 433 -5.38 -20.36 -8.54
CA LEU A 433 -4.09 -20.23 -7.85
C LEU A 433 -4.22 -20.88 -6.48
N ASP A 434 -3.22 -21.64 -6.07
CA ASP A 434 -3.19 -22.31 -4.77
C ASP A 434 -3.02 -21.33 -3.60
N VAL A 435 -3.08 -21.85 -2.37
CA VAL A 435 -2.84 -21.09 -1.13
C VAL A 435 -1.41 -20.52 -1.07
N ASP A 436 -0.47 -21.10 -1.82
CA ASP A 436 0.90 -20.59 -2.01
C ASP A 436 1.05 -19.70 -3.28
N GLY A 437 -0.05 -19.38 -3.97
CA GLY A 437 -0.08 -18.62 -5.22
C GLY A 437 0.29 -19.39 -6.48
N SER A 438 0.64 -20.68 -6.39
CA SER A 438 1.02 -21.46 -7.57
C SER A 438 -0.18 -21.81 -8.47
N MET A 439 0.03 -21.72 -9.79
CA MET A 439 -1.04 -21.96 -10.77
C MET A 439 -1.48 -23.44 -10.82
N LYS A 440 -2.75 -23.70 -10.52
CA LYS A 440 -3.35 -25.05 -10.63
C LYS A 440 -3.42 -25.51 -12.08
N THR A 441 -3.16 -26.80 -12.26
CA THR A 441 -3.34 -27.54 -13.53
C THR A 441 -3.94 -28.91 -13.21
N GLY A 442 -4.67 -29.52 -14.14
CA GLY A 442 -5.39 -30.77 -13.90
C GLY A 442 -6.63 -30.59 -13.02
N TRP A 443 -6.95 -31.61 -12.21
CA TRP A 443 -8.18 -31.66 -11.41
C TRP A 443 -8.12 -30.81 -10.14
N LEU A 444 -9.20 -30.07 -9.88
CA LEU A 444 -9.48 -29.37 -8.62
C LEU A 444 -10.86 -29.79 -8.11
N GLN A 445 -10.96 -30.08 -6.81
CA GLN A 445 -12.24 -30.13 -6.11
C GLN A 445 -12.44 -28.83 -5.34
N TYR A 446 -13.51 -28.09 -5.62
CA TYR A 446 -13.82 -26.80 -5.01
C TYR A 446 -15.32 -26.73 -4.68
N MET A 447 -15.67 -26.36 -3.44
CA MET A 447 -17.06 -26.32 -2.93
C MET A 447 -17.88 -27.60 -3.21
N GLY A 448 -17.22 -28.77 -3.22
CA GLY A 448 -17.84 -30.07 -3.50
C GLY A 448 -17.99 -30.41 -5.00
N GLN A 449 -17.72 -29.47 -5.90
CA GLN A 449 -17.73 -29.64 -7.35
C GLN A 449 -16.33 -29.93 -7.90
N TRP A 450 -16.24 -30.53 -9.09
CA TRP A 450 -14.98 -30.83 -9.77
C TRP A 450 -14.77 -29.93 -10.99
N TYR A 451 -13.55 -29.43 -11.13
CA TYR A 451 -13.08 -28.58 -12.23
C TYR A 451 -11.80 -29.18 -12.82
N TYR A 452 -11.48 -28.84 -14.07
CA TYR A 452 -10.26 -29.27 -14.74
C TYR A 452 -9.58 -28.10 -15.43
N PHE A 453 -8.29 -27.91 -15.20
CA PHE A 453 -7.46 -26.85 -15.75
C PHE A 453 -6.43 -27.42 -16.73
N ALA A 454 -6.19 -26.71 -17.83
CA ALA A 454 -5.17 -27.07 -18.82
C ALA A 454 -3.74 -27.07 -18.22
N PRO A 455 -2.74 -27.67 -18.90
CA PRO A 455 -1.33 -27.50 -18.54
C PRO A 455 -0.85 -26.03 -18.61
N SER A 456 -1.56 -25.18 -19.35
CA SER A 456 -1.38 -23.73 -19.47
C SER A 456 -2.24 -22.93 -18.47
N GLY A 457 -3.01 -23.59 -17.60
CA GLY A 457 -3.74 -23.00 -16.49
C GLY A 457 -5.21 -22.65 -16.75
N GLU A 458 -5.69 -22.67 -18.00
CA GLU A 458 -7.08 -22.27 -18.30
C GLU A 458 -8.08 -23.35 -17.89
N MET A 459 -9.13 -22.96 -17.17
CA MET A 459 -10.28 -23.80 -16.83
C MET A 459 -10.94 -24.32 -18.11
N LYS A 460 -11.17 -25.62 -18.18
CA LYS A 460 -11.80 -26.26 -19.35
C LYS A 460 -13.32 -26.30 -19.23
N MET A 461 -13.97 -25.97 -20.33
CA MET A 461 -15.41 -26.14 -20.58
C MET A 461 -15.61 -27.13 -21.72
N GLY A 462 -16.74 -27.83 -21.76
CA GLY A 462 -17.05 -28.85 -22.76
C GLY A 462 -16.29 -30.16 -22.56
N TRP A 463 -16.01 -30.87 -23.66
CA TRP A 463 -15.32 -32.17 -23.63
C TRP A 463 -13.82 -32.02 -23.29
N VAL A 464 -13.38 -32.80 -22.29
CA VAL A 464 -12.00 -32.85 -21.79
C VAL A 464 -11.52 -34.30 -21.77
N LYS A 465 -10.26 -34.54 -22.16
CA LYS A 465 -9.61 -35.85 -22.01
C LYS A 465 -8.48 -35.75 -20.97
N ASP A 466 -8.58 -36.51 -19.89
CA ASP A 466 -7.46 -36.76 -18.95
C ASP A 466 -6.95 -38.18 -19.16
N LYS A 467 -5.67 -38.32 -19.49
CA LYS A 467 -5.03 -39.55 -20.00
C LYS A 467 -5.85 -40.18 -21.12
N GLU A 468 -6.56 -41.27 -20.84
CA GLU A 468 -7.41 -42.01 -21.78
C GLU A 468 -8.92 -41.87 -21.53
N THR A 469 -9.33 -41.16 -20.48
CA THR A 469 -10.75 -40.99 -20.11
C THR A 469 -11.26 -39.63 -20.56
N TRP A 470 -12.46 -39.61 -21.15
CA TRP A 470 -13.19 -38.38 -21.47
C TRP A 470 -14.14 -37.98 -20.34
N TYR A 471 -14.31 -36.68 -20.17
CA TYR A 471 -15.16 -36.01 -19.18
C TYR A 471 -15.87 -34.84 -19.86
N TYR A 472 -17.01 -34.41 -19.33
CA TYR A 472 -17.71 -33.22 -19.81
C TYR A 472 -17.86 -32.18 -18.71
N MET A 473 -17.34 -30.99 -18.95
CA MET A 473 -17.43 -29.82 -18.08
C MET A 473 -18.50 -28.88 -18.65
N ASP A 474 -19.31 -28.24 -17.80
CA ASP A 474 -20.34 -27.32 -18.26
C ASP A 474 -19.81 -25.91 -18.60
N SER A 475 -20.72 -24.98 -18.89
CA SER A 475 -20.41 -23.58 -19.21
C SER A 475 -19.87 -22.76 -18.03
N THR A 476 -19.79 -23.35 -16.84
CA THR A 476 -19.10 -22.82 -15.65
C THR A 476 -17.90 -23.67 -15.25
N GLY A 477 -17.48 -24.60 -16.12
CA GLY A 477 -16.35 -25.52 -15.89
C GLY A 477 -16.63 -26.64 -14.88
N VAL A 478 -17.87 -26.82 -14.44
CA VAL A 478 -18.23 -27.88 -13.48
C VAL A 478 -18.41 -29.21 -14.20
N MET A 479 -17.70 -30.23 -13.74
CA MET A 479 -17.80 -31.60 -14.27
C MET A 479 -19.23 -32.13 -14.09
N LYS A 480 -19.83 -32.63 -15.17
CA LYS A 480 -21.13 -33.31 -15.14
C LYS A 480 -20.97 -34.79 -14.80
N THR A 481 -22.05 -35.37 -14.28
CA THR A 481 -22.27 -36.80 -14.07
C THR A 481 -23.68 -37.16 -14.57
N GLY A 482 -23.96 -38.44 -14.80
CA GLY A 482 -25.26 -38.91 -15.29
C GLY A 482 -25.44 -38.75 -16.81
N GLU A 483 -26.69 -38.69 -17.27
CA GLU A 483 -26.99 -38.48 -18.68
C GLU A 483 -26.87 -37.01 -19.09
N ILE A 484 -26.24 -36.76 -20.23
CA ILE A 484 -26.18 -35.45 -20.87
C ILE A 484 -26.55 -35.55 -22.36
N GLU A 485 -26.95 -34.43 -22.94
CA GLU A 485 -27.14 -34.27 -24.38
C GLU A 485 -26.30 -33.10 -24.89
N VAL A 486 -25.55 -33.31 -25.97
CA VAL A 486 -24.67 -32.31 -26.59
C VAL A 486 -24.82 -32.43 -28.10
N ALA A 487 -25.19 -31.32 -28.77
CA ALA A 487 -25.40 -31.27 -30.21
C ALA A 487 -26.33 -32.38 -30.77
N GLY A 488 -27.41 -32.70 -30.05
CA GLY A 488 -28.40 -33.73 -30.42
C GLY A 488 -27.94 -35.18 -30.16
N GLN A 489 -26.76 -35.38 -29.59
CA GLN A 489 -26.22 -36.69 -29.23
C GLN A 489 -26.29 -36.89 -27.71
N HIS A 490 -26.77 -38.06 -27.27
CA HIS A 490 -26.83 -38.40 -25.85
C HIS A 490 -25.58 -39.17 -25.40
N TYR A 491 -25.12 -38.89 -24.18
CA TYR A 491 -23.98 -39.54 -23.54
C TYR A 491 -24.36 -39.92 -22.11
N TYR A 492 -23.65 -40.89 -21.52
CA TYR A 492 -23.72 -41.18 -20.09
C TYR A 492 -22.33 -41.01 -19.48
N LEU A 493 -22.28 -40.27 -18.39
CA LEU A 493 -21.11 -40.05 -17.54
C LEU A 493 -21.35 -40.82 -16.24
N GLU A 494 -20.37 -41.59 -15.80
CA GLU A 494 -20.43 -42.28 -14.50
C GLU A 494 -20.39 -41.27 -13.34
N ASP A 495 -20.60 -41.73 -12.10
CA ASP A 495 -20.53 -40.87 -10.90
C ASP A 495 -19.12 -40.25 -10.69
N SER A 496 -18.10 -40.83 -11.35
CA SER A 496 -16.73 -40.32 -11.46
C SER A 496 -16.53 -39.24 -12.53
N GLY A 497 -17.59 -38.89 -13.28
CA GLY A 497 -17.56 -38.05 -14.48
C GLY A 497 -17.06 -38.75 -15.75
N ALA A 498 -16.59 -40.00 -15.65
CA ALA A 498 -16.01 -40.72 -16.78
C ALA A 498 -17.07 -41.05 -17.86
N MET A 499 -16.79 -40.67 -19.09
CA MET A 499 -17.65 -40.94 -20.25
C MET A 499 -17.74 -42.44 -20.54
N LYS A 500 -18.97 -42.97 -20.55
CA LYS A 500 -19.22 -44.40 -20.73
C LYS A 500 -19.01 -44.84 -22.18
N GLN A 501 -18.36 -45.99 -22.33
CA GLN A 501 -18.27 -46.76 -23.58
C GLN A 501 -18.84 -48.17 -23.36
N GLY A 502 -19.40 -48.75 -24.41
CA GLY A 502 -20.02 -50.07 -24.39
C GLY A 502 -21.37 -50.12 -23.69
N TRP A 503 -21.69 -51.29 -23.12
CA TRP A 503 -22.99 -51.58 -22.52
C TRP A 503 -23.21 -50.89 -21.17
N HIS A 504 -24.39 -50.31 -21.00
CA HIS A 504 -24.88 -49.75 -19.74
C HIS A 504 -26.35 -50.11 -19.53
N LYS A 505 -26.73 -50.52 -18.32
CA LYS A 505 -28.14 -50.83 -17.97
C LYS A 505 -28.72 -49.71 -17.11
N LYS A 506 -29.81 -49.11 -17.56
CA LYS A 506 -30.57 -48.08 -16.80
C LYS A 506 -31.98 -48.58 -16.54
N ALA A 507 -32.37 -48.63 -15.26
CA ALA A 507 -33.58 -49.31 -14.81
C ALA A 507 -33.65 -50.75 -15.36
N ASN A 508 -34.59 -51.06 -16.25
CA ASN A 508 -34.69 -52.40 -16.84
C ASN A 508 -34.13 -52.53 -18.26
N ASP A 509 -33.84 -51.42 -18.94
CA ASP A 509 -33.35 -51.40 -20.32
C ASP A 509 -31.82 -51.35 -20.40
N TRP A 510 -31.27 -52.01 -21.42
CA TRP A 510 -29.87 -51.86 -21.81
C TRP A 510 -29.72 -50.80 -22.90
N TYR A 511 -28.58 -50.11 -22.88
CA TYR A 511 -28.15 -49.12 -23.85
C TYR A 511 -26.70 -49.42 -24.23
N PHE A 512 -26.30 -49.01 -25.44
CA PHE A 512 -24.91 -49.10 -25.89
C PHE A 512 -24.39 -47.71 -26.25
N TYR A 513 -23.26 -47.33 -25.65
CA TYR A 513 -22.53 -46.10 -25.94
C TYR A 513 -21.32 -46.45 -26.81
N LYS A 514 -21.15 -45.76 -27.94
CA LYS A 514 -20.09 -46.03 -28.92
C LYS A 514 -18.70 -45.62 -28.38
N THR A 515 -17.64 -45.84 -29.18
CA THR A 515 -16.28 -45.40 -28.85
C THR A 515 -16.15 -43.88 -28.74
N ASP A 516 -16.96 -43.12 -29.49
CA ASP A 516 -17.13 -41.66 -29.36
C ASP A 516 -17.99 -41.25 -28.14
N GLY A 517 -18.42 -42.22 -27.31
CA GLY A 517 -19.27 -42.03 -26.13
C GLY A 517 -20.75 -41.81 -26.41
N SER A 518 -21.18 -41.64 -27.66
CA SER A 518 -22.58 -41.31 -27.94
C SER A 518 -23.47 -42.54 -28.08
N ARG A 519 -24.70 -42.43 -27.57
CA ARG A 519 -25.71 -43.50 -27.51
C ARG A 519 -26.06 -43.97 -28.91
N ALA A 520 -25.93 -45.27 -29.17
CA ALA A 520 -26.29 -45.84 -30.47
C ALA A 520 -27.80 -46.05 -30.62
N VAL A 521 -28.23 -46.11 -31.88
CA VAL A 521 -29.58 -46.44 -32.35
C VAL A 521 -29.43 -47.35 -33.59
N GLY A 522 -30.43 -48.19 -33.87
CA GLY A 522 -30.36 -49.19 -34.94
C GLY A 522 -29.38 -50.33 -34.63
N TRP A 523 -28.75 -50.90 -35.67
CA TRP A 523 -27.85 -52.04 -35.54
C TRP A 523 -26.44 -51.65 -35.09
N ILE A 524 -25.92 -52.32 -34.07
CA ILE A 524 -24.49 -52.31 -33.70
C ILE A 524 -23.92 -53.72 -33.66
N LYS A 525 -22.60 -53.83 -33.84
CA LYS A 525 -21.85 -55.08 -33.69
C LYS A 525 -20.85 -54.95 -32.52
N ASP A 526 -20.95 -55.83 -31.54
CA ASP A 526 -20.03 -55.94 -30.40
C ASP A 526 -19.63 -57.41 -30.20
N LYS A 527 -18.34 -57.68 -29.93
CA LYS A 527 -17.76 -59.03 -29.70
C LYS A 527 -18.31 -60.10 -30.66
N ASP A 528 -18.25 -59.76 -31.95
CA ASP A 528 -18.73 -60.53 -33.09
C ASP A 528 -20.24 -60.86 -33.16
N LYS A 529 -21.06 -60.34 -32.24
CA LYS A 529 -22.52 -60.42 -32.27
C LYS A 529 -23.15 -59.12 -32.74
N TRP A 530 -24.33 -59.22 -33.37
CA TRP A 530 -25.17 -58.08 -33.76
C TRP A 530 -26.29 -57.85 -32.76
N TYR A 531 -26.61 -56.58 -32.49
CA TYR A 531 -27.62 -56.14 -31.53
C TYR A 531 -28.45 -55.00 -32.13
N PHE A 532 -29.75 -54.95 -31.85
CA PHE A 532 -30.64 -53.89 -32.35
C PHE A 532 -31.13 -52.97 -31.23
N LEU A 533 -30.87 -51.68 -31.38
CA LEU A 533 -31.28 -50.61 -30.48
C LEU A 533 -32.46 -49.84 -31.10
N LYS A 534 -33.53 -49.66 -30.34
CA LYS A 534 -34.72 -48.86 -30.69
C LYS A 534 -34.34 -47.38 -30.88
N GLU A 535 -35.23 -46.59 -31.49
CA GLU A 535 -35.05 -45.13 -31.69
C GLU A 535 -34.65 -44.36 -30.42
N ASN A 536 -35.16 -44.78 -29.26
CA ASN A 536 -34.81 -44.20 -27.95
C ASN A 536 -33.49 -44.73 -27.36
N GLY A 537 -32.70 -45.47 -28.12
CA GLY A 537 -31.42 -46.08 -27.74
C GLY A 537 -31.52 -47.38 -26.91
N GLN A 538 -32.73 -47.81 -26.56
CA GLN A 538 -32.93 -49.03 -25.76
C GLN A 538 -32.73 -50.30 -26.58
N LEU A 539 -32.05 -51.30 -26.04
CA LEU A 539 -31.91 -52.63 -26.63
C LEU A 539 -33.27 -53.33 -26.79
N LEU A 540 -33.46 -53.98 -27.94
CA LEU A 540 -34.50 -54.98 -28.14
C LEU A 540 -34.04 -56.34 -27.60
N VAL A 541 -34.86 -57.00 -26.80
CA VAL A 541 -34.62 -58.35 -26.27
C VAL A 541 -35.86 -59.21 -26.44
N ASN A 542 -35.70 -60.53 -26.61
CA ASN A 542 -36.80 -61.51 -26.75
C ASN A 542 -37.87 -61.11 -27.81
N GLY A 543 -37.43 -60.64 -28.97
CA GLY A 543 -38.33 -60.01 -29.95
C GLY A 543 -37.82 -60.08 -31.39
N LYS A 544 -38.51 -59.37 -32.29
CA LYS A 544 -38.13 -59.25 -33.71
C LYS A 544 -37.82 -57.80 -34.08
N THR A 545 -36.75 -57.59 -34.85
CA THR A 545 -36.35 -56.28 -35.38
C THR A 545 -37.30 -55.83 -36.52
N PRO A 546 -37.26 -54.56 -36.96
CA PRO A 546 -38.13 -54.06 -38.04
C PRO A 546 -38.01 -54.84 -39.36
N GLU A 547 -36.86 -55.47 -39.62
CA GLU A 547 -36.60 -56.30 -40.81
C GLU A 547 -37.07 -57.75 -40.64
N GLY A 548 -37.38 -58.18 -39.42
CA GLY A 548 -37.90 -59.52 -39.08
C GLY A 548 -36.89 -60.50 -38.47
N TYR A 549 -35.68 -60.06 -38.10
CA TYR A 549 -34.69 -60.89 -37.42
C TYR A 549 -35.04 -61.11 -35.94
N THR A 550 -34.83 -62.31 -35.40
CA THR A 550 -35.10 -62.62 -33.99
C THR A 550 -33.89 -62.36 -33.10
N VAL A 551 -34.08 -61.65 -31.99
CA VAL A 551 -33.04 -61.39 -30.97
C VAL A 551 -33.33 -62.11 -29.66
N ASP A 552 -32.27 -62.61 -29.01
CA ASP A 552 -32.35 -63.41 -27.78
C ASP A 552 -32.59 -62.57 -26.51
N SER A 553 -32.51 -63.22 -25.34
CA SER A 553 -32.69 -62.57 -24.02
C SER A 553 -31.55 -61.63 -23.62
N SER A 554 -30.41 -61.69 -24.32
CA SER A 554 -29.30 -60.72 -24.26
C SER A 554 -29.37 -59.67 -25.37
N GLY A 555 -30.38 -59.72 -26.24
CA GLY A 555 -30.58 -58.83 -27.38
C GLY A 555 -29.68 -59.13 -28.58
N ALA A 556 -28.97 -60.26 -28.58
CA ALA A 556 -28.13 -60.67 -29.70
C ALA A 556 -28.98 -61.34 -30.80
N TRP A 557 -28.68 -61.04 -32.06
CA TRP A 557 -29.32 -61.69 -33.21
C TRP A 557 -29.00 -63.19 -33.27
N LEU A 558 -30.05 -64.02 -33.28
CA LEU A 558 -29.98 -65.45 -33.55
C LEU A 558 -29.84 -65.67 -35.07
N VAL A 559 -28.59 -65.75 -35.55
CA VAL A 559 -28.26 -65.87 -36.98
C VAL A 559 -28.90 -67.11 -37.64
N ASP A 560 -29.01 -68.21 -36.90
CA ASP A 560 -29.60 -69.47 -37.37
C ASP A 560 -31.15 -69.44 -37.45
N VAL A 561 -31.80 -68.37 -37.00
CA VAL A 561 -33.26 -68.21 -37.04
C VAL A 561 -33.66 -67.42 -38.30
N SER A 562 -34.20 -68.15 -39.29
CA SER A 562 -34.73 -67.61 -40.55
C SER A 562 -35.72 -66.45 -40.34
N ILE A 563 -35.68 -65.47 -41.25
CA ILE A 563 -36.57 -64.30 -41.23
C ILE A 563 -38.03 -64.73 -41.48
N GLU A 564 -38.87 -64.66 -40.44
CA GLU A 564 -40.32 -64.76 -40.57
C GLU A 564 -40.93 -63.40 -40.93
N LYS A 565 -41.06 -63.11 -42.24
CA LYS A 565 -41.96 -62.05 -42.71
C LYS A 565 -43.41 -62.52 -42.64
N SER A 566 -44.19 -61.93 -41.73
CA SER A 566 -45.64 -62.11 -41.72
C SER A 566 -46.27 -61.45 -42.95
N ALA A 567 -47.16 -62.16 -43.64
CA ALA A 567 -47.84 -61.68 -44.85
C ALA A 567 -49.18 -61.01 -44.52
N THR A 568 -49.50 -59.93 -45.24
CA THR A 568 -50.61 -59.01 -44.97
C THR A 568 -51.99 -59.65 -45.17
N ILE A 569 -52.96 -59.29 -44.31
CA ILE A 569 -54.39 -59.52 -44.57
C ILE A 569 -55.10 -58.19 -44.81
N LYS A 570 -55.80 -58.09 -45.95
CA LYS A 570 -56.90 -57.17 -46.20
C LYS A 570 -58.20 -57.97 -46.22
N THR A 571 -59.23 -57.48 -45.54
CA THR A 571 -60.63 -57.76 -45.90
C THR A 571 -61.52 -56.60 -45.48
N THR A 572 -62.66 -56.46 -46.16
CA THR A 572 -63.51 -55.25 -46.18
C THR A 572 -64.87 -55.46 -45.53
N SER A 573 -65.47 -54.36 -45.07
CA SER A 573 -66.92 -54.15 -45.04
C SER A 573 -67.24 -52.79 -45.70
N HIS A 574 -68.47 -52.61 -46.21
CA HIS A 574 -68.87 -51.43 -46.99
C HIS A 574 -69.79 -50.48 -46.20
N SER A 575 -69.64 -49.18 -46.44
CA SER A 575 -70.79 -48.30 -46.75
C SER A 575 -70.34 -47.06 -47.52
N GLU A 576 -71.17 -46.61 -48.45
CA GLU A 576 -71.05 -45.43 -49.33
C GLU A 576 -71.11 -44.10 -48.51
N ILE A 577 -70.78 -42.87 -48.97
CA ILE A 577 -70.50 -42.25 -50.29
C ILE A 577 -69.67 -40.93 -50.02
N LYS A 578 -69.11 -40.06 -50.89
CA LYS A 578 -69.22 -39.67 -52.33
C LYS A 578 -67.93 -38.94 -52.80
N GLU A 579 -68.01 -38.17 -53.90
CA GLU A 579 -67.02 -37.18 -54.41
C GLU A 579 -66.94 -35.91 -53.52
N SER A 580 -65.94 -35.01 -53.60
CA SER A 580 -65.12 -34.51 -54.75
C SER A 580 -63.69 -34.07 -54.31
N LYS A 581 -62.59 -34.34 -55.04
CA LYS A 581 -61.90 -33.49 -56.08
C LYS A 581 -61.52 -32.06 -55.57
N GLU A 582 -60.30 -31.50 -55.77
CA GLU A 582 -59.30 -31.64 -56.87
C GLU A 582 -57.79 -31.51 -56.48
N VAL A 583 -56.91 -32.02 -57.38
CA VAL A 583 -55.57 -31.52 -57.86
C VAL A 583 -54.55 -30.91 -56.86
N VAL A 584 -53.28 -31.33 -56.63
CA VAL A 584 -52.25 -32.23 -57.26
C VAL A 584 -51.23 -31.59 -58.24
N LYS A 585 -49.91 -31.74 -57.94
CA LYS A 585 -48.65 -31.70 -58.78
C LYS A 585 -47.62 -30.64 -58.34
N LYS A 586 -46.30 -30.79 -58.59
CA LYS A 586 -45.38 -31.97 -58.70
C LYS A 586 -43.93 -31.43 -58.78
N ASP A 587 -42.94 -32.20 -58.35
CA ASP A 587 -41.50 -31.90 -58.42
C ASP A 587 -40.94 -31.86 -59.86
N LEU A 588 -39.83 -31.12 -60.06
CA LEU A 588 -38.70 -31.51 -60.91
C LEU A 588 -37.45 -30.63 -60.70
N GLU A 589 -36.28 -31.26 -60.75
CA GLU A 589 -34.97 -30.64 -60.95
C GLU A 589 -34.89 -30.08 -62.41
N ASN A 590 -33.91 -29.29 -62.87
CA ASN A 590 -32.46 -29.43 -62.68
C ASN A 590 -31.65 -28.25 -63.27
N LYS A 591 -30.42 -28.05 -62.75
CA LYS A 591 -29.17 -27.59 -63.41
C LYS A 591 -28.98 -26.22 -64.13
N GLU A 592 -27.70 -25.78 -63.97
CA GLU A 592 -26.79 -25.11 -64.92
C GLU A 592 -26.80 -23.56 -65.15
N THR A 593 -25.87 -22.90 -64.44
CA THR A 593 -24.81 -21.98 -64.95
C THR A 593 -25.20 -20.91 -66.00
N SER A 594 -24.92 -19.62 -65.74
CA SER A 594 -23.54 -19.12 -65.85
C SER A 594 -23.34 -17.66 -65.36
N GLN A 595 -22.07 -17.35 -65.14
CA GLN A 595 -21.41 -16.05 -64.90
C GLN A 595 -22.02 -14.82 -65.60
N HIS A 596 -21.98 -13.65 -64.95
CA HIS A 596 -20.95 -12.63 -65.26
C HIS A 596 -20.79 -11.54 -64.17
N GLU A 597 -19.72 -10.76 -64.33
CA GLU A 597 -19.24 -9.55 -63.63
C GLU A 597 -20.29 -8.72 -62.83
N SER A 598 -20.08 -8.19 -61.61
CA SER A 598 -18.96 -7.44 -61.01
C SER A 598 -18.72 -6.04 -61.60
N VAL A 599 -18.70 -4.98 -60.77
CA VAL A 599 -17.75 -3.81 -60.78
C VAL A 599 -18.30 -2.57 -60.02
N THR A 600 -17.79 -2.40 -58.79
CA THR A 600 -17.32 -1.14 -58.13
C THR A 600 -18.19 0.12 -57.87
N ASN A 601 -18.21 0.49 -56.57
CA ASN A 601 -17.69 1.76 -55.98
C ASN A 601 -18.53 3.05 -55.79
N PHE A 602 -18.02 3.80 -54.80
CA PHE A 602 -18.36 5.14 -54.25
C PHE A 602 -19.59 5.17 -53.31
N SER A 603 -19.52 5.60 -52.04
CA SER A 603 -18.87 6.79 -51.43
C SER A 603 -19.62 8.08 -51.82
N THR A 604 -19.92 9.04 -50.95
CA THR A 604 -19.19 9.56 -49.76
C THR A 604 -20.16 10.33 -48.82
N SER A 605 -19.77 10.66 -47.57
CA SER A 605 -20.04 11.92 -46.78
C SER A 605 -21.44 12.60 -46.79
N GLN A 606 -21.95 13.23 -45.71
CA GLN A 606 -21.39 13.57 -44.39
C GLN A 606 -22.50 13.99 -43.38
N ASP A 607 -22.12 14.00 -42.09
CA ASP A 607 -22.53 14.83 -40.93
C ASP A 607 -23.76 15.77 -41.00
N LEU A 608 -24.52 15.81 -39.88
CA LEU A 608 -24.47 16.94 -38.91
C LEU A 608 -25.33 16.70 -37.63
N THR A 609 -24.69 16.94 -36.47
CA THR A 609 -25.18 17.57 -35.19
C THR A 609 -26.69 17.71 -34.87
N SER A 610 -27.18 17.68 -33.62
CA SER A 610 -26.62 17.44 -32.27
C SER A 610 -27.69 17.65 -31.19
N SER A 611 -27.62 17.01 -30.01
CA SER A 611 -28.03 17.65 -28.73
C SER A 611 -27.55 16.91 -27.46
N THR A 612 -27.23 17.71 -26.44
CA THR A 612 -26.67 17.35 -25.13
C THR A 612 -27.71 16.80 -24.14
N SER A 613 -27.30 15.93 -23.22
CA SER A 613 -27.82 15.89 -21.84
C SER A 613 -26.77 15.37 -20.85
N GLN A 614 -26.89 15.76 -19.59
CA GLN A 614 -26.01 15.34 -18.48
C GLN A 614 -26.75 14.39 -17.55
N SER A 615 -26.03 13.44 -16.94
CA SER A 615 -26.39 12.91 -15.61
C SER A 615 -25.16 12.25 -14.97
N SER A 616 -24.73 12.78 -13.82
CA SER A 616 -23.75 12.14 -12.93
C SER A 616 -24.47 11.65 -11.68
N GLU A 617 -24.36 10.36 -11.35
CA GLU A 617 -24.91 9.81 -10.10
C GLU A 617 -23.80 9.35 -9.17
N THR A 618 -23.75 9.95 -7.98
CA THR A 618 -22.90 9.56 -6.86
C THR A 618 -23.69 8.63 -5.93
N SER A 619 -23.23 7.39 -5.75
CA SER A 619 -23.84 6.44 -4.81
C SER A 619 -23.45 6.76 -3.36
N VAL A 620 -24.39 7.32 -2.59
CA VAL A 620 -24.22 7.52 -1.13
C VAL A 620 -24.88 6.36 -0.38
N ASN A 621 -24.09 5.53 0.29
CA ASN A 621 -24.61 4.49 1.18
C ASN A 621 -25.07 5.11 2.51
N LYS A 622 -26.34 4.89 2.86
CA LYS A 622 -26.82 5.00 4.24
C LYS A 622 -26.67 3.65 4.93
N SER A 623 -26.08 3.63 6.12
CA SER A 623 -26.30 2.57 7.11
C SER A 623 -27.41 3.01 8.06
N GLU A 624 -28.55 2.32 8.05
CA GLU A 624 -29.59 2.50 9.07
C GLU A 624 -29.33 1.59 10.29
N SER A 625 -29.72 2.07 11.47
CA SER A 625 -29.48 1.41 12.76
C SER A 625 -30.75 0.72 13.27
N GLU A 626 -30.67 -0.55 13.64
CA GLU A 626 -31.71 -1.19 14.47
C GLU A 626 -31.09 -2.02 15.61
N GLN A 627 -31.57 -1.71 16.82
CA GLN A 627 -31.56 -2.49 18.08
C GLN A 627 -30.20 -2.78 18.75
#